data_AF-A0AAU8JY39-F1
#
_entry.id   AF-A0AAU8JY39-F1
#
_cell.length_a   1.000
_cell.length_b   1.000
_cell.length_c   1.000
_cell.angle_alpha   90.00
_cell.angle_beta   90.00
_cell.angle_gamma   90.00
#
_symmetry.space_group_name_H-M   'P 1'
#
loop_
_entity.id
_entity.type
_entity.pdbx_description
1 polymer ?
#
loop_
_entity_poly.entity_id
_entity_poly.type
_entity_poly.pdbx_seq_one_letter_code
_entity_poly.pdbx_strand_id
1 'polypeptide(L)'
;MPSELADTARYAAALEPAELAWAYLDGRLDAEDTQWLAFLRRCDLDTVAGAFTVLEHSERLDEDCRELTADAHGPDRVWTYLDDCLTGRPSAEGRREFLLDRAAAGLGMDWSSTSALMGTDRPEEVDAALDRGEPLAGVALIGLAVTHPDPAGVLPRIARALAAEDAPELVHHATVALAHTARLHGTVDRACLDLLRDLPRGSQADDDLWAFVPRRHLPWWLWRYQLPRILTGRR
;
A
#
# COMPACT_ATOMS: atom_id res chain seq x y z
N MET A 1 -15.26 5.49 -11.89
CA MET A 1 -14.29 5.95 -10.85
C MET A 1 -14.91 5.53 -9.55
N PRO A 2 -14.20 4.78 -8.70
CA PRO A 2 -14.76 4.24 -7.48
C PRO A 2 -15.34 5.35 -6.59
N SER A 3 -16.37 5.04 -5.83
CA SER A 3 -16.90 5.97 -4.83
C SER A 3 -15.89 6.22 -3.71
N GLU A 4 -16.06 7.32 -2.96
CA GLU A 4 -15.23 7.63 -1.78
C GLU A 4 -15.29 6.52 -0.73
N LEU A 5 -16.44 5.87 -0.57
CA LEU A 5 -16.60 4.73 0.34
C LEU A 5 -15.80 3.52 -0.17
N ALA A 6 -15.86 3.22 -1.48
CA ALA A 6 -15.11 2.12 -2.06
C ALA A 6 -13.59 2.37 -1.98
N ASP A 7 -13.14 3.59 -2.25
CA ASP A 7 -11.74 3.99 -2.06
C ASP A 7 -11.33 3.87 -0.58
N THR A 8 -12.18 4.32 0.34
CA THR A 8 -11.88 4.18 1.79
C THR A 8 -11.81 2.71 2.20
N ALA A 9 -12.76 1.89 1.75
CA ALA A 9 -12.79 0.46 2.03
C ALA A 9 -11.53 -0.24 1.52
N ARG A 10 -11.09 0.11 0.31
CA ARG A 10 -9.86 -0.41 -0.29
C ARG A 10 -8.64 -0.20 0.61
N TYR A 11 -8.49 0.96 1.24
CA TYR A 11 -7.33 1.29 2.07
C TYR A 11 -7.48 0.90 3.54
N ALA A 12 -8.69 0.96 4.08
CA ALA A 12 -8.90 0.91 5.52
C ALA A 12 -9.20 -0.49 6.06
N ALA A 13 -9.60 -1.46 5.23
CA ALA A 13 -9.94 -2.81 5.68
C ALA A 13 -9.58 -3.90 4.66
N ALA A 14 -9.20 -5.07 5.17
CA ALA A 14 -9.13 -6.31 4.39
C ALA A 14 -10.51 -6.98 4.41
N LEU A 15 -11.37 -6.65 3.43
CA LEU A 15 -12.74 -7.16 3.36
C LEU A 15 -12.81 -8.66 3.08
N GLU A 16 -13.82 -9.31 3.63
CA GLU A 16 -14.27 -10.66 3.30
C GLU A 16 -15.43 -10.65 2.29
N PRO A 17 -15.68 -11.75 1.56
CA PRO A 17 -16.73 -11.78 0.53
C PRO A 17 -18.13 -11.47 1.07
N ALA A 18 -18.46 -11.99 2.25
CA ALA A 18 -19.76 -11.76 2.88
C ALA A 18 -19.95 -10.31 3.33
N GLU A 19 -18.88 -9.65 3.77
CA GLU A 19 -18.90 -8.24 4.14
C GLU A 19 -19.16 -7.36 2.91
N LEU A 20 -18.49 -7.66 1.80
CA LEU A 20 -18.69 -6.96 0.53
C LEU A 20 -20.11 -7.17 -0.02
N ALA A 21 -20.59 -8.41 -0.01
CA ALA A 21 -21.94 -8.78 -0.42
C ALA A 21 -23.02 -8.09 0.44
N TRP A 22 -22.81 -7.99 1.76
CA TRP A 22 -23.73 -7.30 2.65
C TRP A 22 -23.85 -5.81 2.30
N ALA A 23 -22.73 -5.13 2.05
CA ALA A 23 -22.77 -3.70 1.73
C ALA A 23 -23.46 -3.40 0.39
N TYR A 24 -23.35 -4.30 -0.59
CA TYR A 24 -24.15 -4.21 -1.82
C TYR A 24 -25.65 -4.32 -1.51
N LEU A 25 -26.06 -5.35 -0.75
CA LEU A 25 -27.47 -5.59 -0.41
C LEU A 25 -28.08 -4.49 0.47
N ASP A 26 -27.27 -3.87 1.34
CA ASP A 26 -27.65 -2.72 2.17
C ASP A 26 -27.67 -1.39 1.39
N GLY A 27 -27.24 -1.40 0.13
CA GLY A 27 -27.21 -0.22 -0.75
C GLY A 27 -26.08 0.75 -0.43
N ARG A 28 -25.06 0.32 0.32
CA ARG A 28 -23.85 1.10 0.61
C ARG A 28 -22.88 1.13 -0.57
N LEU A 29 -22.82 0.04 -1.32
CA LEU A 29 -22.05 -0.06 -2.56
C LEU A 29 -23.00 -0.30 -3.73
N ASP A 30 -22.66 0.27 -4.89
CA ASP A 30 -23.29 -0.13 -6.14
C ASP A 30 -22.60 -1.38 -6.73
N ALA A 31 -23.10 -1.84 -7.88
CA ALA A 31 -22.56 -3.03 -8.54
C ALA A 31 -21.12 -2.81 -9.04
N GLU A 32 -20.78 -1.61 -9.55
CA GLU A 32 -19.45 -1.30 -10.09
C GLU A 32 -18.41 -1.33 -8.95
N ASP A 33 -18.70 -0.65 -7.84
CA ASP A 33 -17.83 -0.62 -6.67
C ASP A 33 -17.66 -2.02 -6.05
N THR A 34 -18.75 -2.80 -5.98
CA THR A 34 -18.73 -4.17 -5.45
C THR A 34 -17.83 -5.06 -6.30
N GLN A 35 -18.01 -5.06 -7.62
CA GLN A 35 -17.20 -5.86 -8.53
C GLN A 35 -15.74 -5.42 -8.54
N TRP A 36 -15.49 -4.12 -8.48
CA TRP A 36 -14.15 -3.56 -8.41
C TRP A 36 -13.42 -3.96 -7.13
N LEU A 37 -14.05 -3.84 -5.96
CA LEU A 37 -13.48 -4.30 -4.70
C LEU A 37 -13.28 -5.82 -4.69
N ALA A 38 -14.19 -6.60 -5.27
CA ALA A 38 -14.03 -8.05 -5.40
C ALA A 38 -12.81 -8.41 -6.28
N PHE A 39 -12.63 -7.73 -7.40
CA PHE A 39 -11.44 -7.85 -8.25
C PHE A 39 -10.16 -7.56 -7.47
N LEU A 40 -10.11 -6.44 -6.75
CA LEU A 40 -8.93 -6.06 -5.96
C LEU A 40 -8.62 -7.09 -4.88
N ARG A 41 -9.62 -7.54 -4.12
CA ARG A 41 -9.44 -8.56 -3.08
C ARG A 41 -9.01 -9.91 -3.65
N ARG A 42 -9.47 -10.27 -4.86
CA ARG A 42 -8.99 -11.45 -5.57
C ARG A 42 -7.52 -11.33 -5.95
N CYS A 43 -7.10 -10.16 -6.44
CA CYS A 43 -5.70 -9.88 -6.74
C CYS A 43 -4.82 -9.90 -5.48
N ASP A 44 -5.32 -9.39 -4.36
CA ASP A 44 -4.64 -9.47 -3.07
C ASP A 44 -4.42 -10.93 -2.67
N LEU A 45 -5.41 -11.82 -2.81
CA LEU A 45 -5.32 -13.18 -2.26
C LEU A 45 -4.72 -14.23 -3.23
N ASP A 46 -4.40 -13.87 -4.47
CA ASP A 46 -4.05 -14.79 -5.58
C ASP A 46 -5.02 -15.97 -5.75
N THR A 47 -6.31 -15.74 -5.48
CA THR A 47 -7.33 -16.79 -5.63
C THR A 47 -7.87 -16.79 -7.05
N VAL A 48 -7.57 -17.82 -7.84
CA VAL A 48 -8.15 -17.98 -9.19
C VAL A 48 -9.62 -18.43 -9.18
N ALA A 49 -10.11 -18.93 -8.05
CA ALA A 49 -11.49 -19.34 -7.84
C ALA A 49 -11.92 -19.01 -6.41
N GLY A 50 -13.21 -18.76 -6.22
CA GLY A 50 -13.79 -18.47 -4.91
C GLY A 50 -14.84 -17.37 -4.95
N ALA A 51 -15.33 -17.00 -3.77
CA ALA A 51 -16.42 -16.05 -3.63
C ALA A 51 -16.11 -14.66 -4.22
N PHE A 52 -14.86 -14.18 -4.17
CA PHE A 52 -14.48 -12.92 -4.84
C PHE A 52 -14.56 -13.00 -6.37
N THR A 53 -14.17 -14.14 -6.96
CA THR A 53 -14.30 -14.36 -8.42
C THR A 53 -15.78 -14.36 -8.84
N VAL A 54 -16.64 -14.96 -8.01
CA VAL A 54 -18.10 -14.96 -8.23
C VAL A 54 -18.63 -13.53 -8.23
N LEU A 55 -18.32 -12.75 -7.19
CA LEU A 55 -18.77 -11.36 -7.07
C LEU A 55 -18.29 -10.48 -8.22
N GLU A 56 -17.01 -10.55 -8.58
CA GLU A 56 -16.41 -9.75 -9.66
C GLU A 56 -17.11 -9.94 -11.01
N HIS A 57 -17.42 -11.18 -11.37
CA HIS A 57 -17.96 -11.53 -12.69
C HIS A 57 -19.47 -11.80 -12.68
N SER A 58 -20.16 -11.51 -11.57
CA SER A 58 -21.57 -11.87 -11.42
C SER A 58 -22.47 -11.10 -12.37
N GLU A 59 -23.26 -11.82 -13.16
CA GLU A 59 -24.40 -11.28 -13.91
C GLU A 59 -25.69 -11.24 -13.06
N ARG A 60 -25.66 -11.86 -11.87
CA ARG A 60 -26.80 -12.03 -10.95
C ARG A 60 -26.41 -11.62 -9.53
N LEU A 61 -25.76 -10.46 -9.41
CA LEU A 61 -25.07 -10.01 -8.19
C LEU A 61 -25.98 -10.04 -6.94
N ASP A 62 -27.24 -9.66 -7.09
CA ASP A 62 -28.30 -9.79 -6.08
C ASP A 62 -28.42 -11.18 -5.46
N GLU A 63 -28.38 -12.24 -6.26
CA GLU A 63 -28.56 -13.61 -5.80
C GLU A 63 -27.28 -14.14 -5.16
N ASP A 64 -26.14 -13.91 -5.81
CA ASP A 64 -24.83 -14.34 -5.31
C ASP A 64 -24.52 -13.66 -3.96
N CYS A 65 -24.86 -12.38 -3.80
CA CYS A 65 -24.71 -11.67 -2.53
C CYS A 65 -25.62 -12.24 -1.43
N ARG A 66 -26.85 -12.67 -1.76
CA ARG A 66 -27.76 -13.29 -0.77
C ARG A 66 -27.25 -14.66 -0.32
N GLU A 67 -26.64 -15.42 -1.23
CA GLU A 67 -26.03 -16.70 -0.88
C GLU A 67 -24.83 -16.50 0.05
N LEU A 68 -23.94 -15.55 -0.27
CA LEU A 68 -22.74 -15.28 0.54
C LEU A 68 -23.03 -14.71 1.92
N THR A 69 -24.19 -14.09 2.12
CA THR A 69 -24.59 -13.50 3.40
C THR A 69 -25.46 -14.43 4.26
N ALA A 70 -25.91 -15.58 3.74
CA ALA A 70 -26.86 -16.46 4.42
C ALA A 70 -26.41 -16.92 5.81
N ASP A 71 -25.12 -17.23 5.96
CA ASP A 71 -24.51 -17.70 7.22
C ASP A 71 -23.48 -16.70 7.80
N ALA A 72 -23.44 -15.48 7.25
CA ALA A 72 -22.47 -14.46 7.65
C ALA A 72 -22.88 -13.78 8.96
N HIS A 73 -21.90 -13.54 9.84
CA HIS A 73 -22.14 -12.94 11.16
C HIS A 73 -21.34 -11.65 11.31
N GLY A 74 -22.03 -10.58 11.70
CA GLY A 74 -21.43 -9.28 11.99
C GLY A 74 -20.79 -8.52 10.81
N PRO A 75 -21.24 -8.65 9.54
CA PRO A 75 -20.65 -7.89 8.44
C PRO A 75 -20.81 -6.37 8.62
N ASP A 76 -21.81 -5.92 9.37
CA ASP A 76 -22.04 -4.51 9.72
C ASP A 76 -20.90 -3.88 10.52
N ARG A 77 -20.09 -4.68 11.23
CA ARG A 77 -19.02 -4.18 12.11
C ARG A 77 -17.88 -3.54 11.32
N VAL A 78 -17.41 -4.19 10.24
CA VAL A 78 -16.36 -3.61 9.40
C VAL A 78 -16.85 -2.34 8.72
N TRP A 79 -18.12 -2.33 8.31
CA TRP A 79 -18.72 -1.18 7.64
C TRP A 79 -18.97 0.01 8.58
N THR A 80 -19.28 -0.26 9.85
CA THR A 80 -19.30 0.76 10.91
C THR A 80 -17.92 1.38 11.11
N TYR A 81 -16.87 0.55 11.15
CA TYR A 81 -15.49 1.05 11.22
C TYR A 81 -15.10 1.87 9.98
N LEU A 82 -15.55 1.49 8.78
CA LEU A 82 -15.33 2.27 7.56
C LEU A 82 -16.05 3.63 7.58
N ASP A 83 -17.24 3.72 8.20
CA ASP A 83 -17.89 5.01 8.44
C ASP A 83 -17.09 5.89 9.41
N ASP A 84 -16.52 5.30 10.46
CA ASP A 84 -15.62 6.00 11.37
C ASP A 84 -14.37 6.52 10.63
N CYS A 85 -13.82 5.75 9.69
CA CYS A 85 -12.73 6.19 8.81
C CYS A 85 -13.12 7.40 7.97
N LEU A 86 -14.27 7.34 7.28
CA LEU A 86 -14.79 8.45 6.46
C LEU A 86 -15.00 9.73 7.27
N THR A 87 -15.44 9.60 8.53
CA THR A 87 -15.64 10.75 9.43
C THR A 87 -14.35 11.19 10.16
N GLY A 88 -13.21 10.57 9.85
CA GLY A 88 -11.90 10.90 10.42
C GLY A 88 -11.73 10.50 11.89
N ARG A 89 -12.53 9.55 12.39
CA ARG A 89 -12.51 9.07 13.78
C ARG A 89 -12.47 7.54 13.88
N PRO A 90 -11.58 6.84 13.13
CA PRO A 90 -11.51 5.38 13.13
C PRO A 90 -11.27 4.83 14.53
N SER A 91 -12.04 3.81 14.91
CA SER A 91 -11.81 3.10 16.17
C SER A 91 -10.50 2.30 16.11
N ALA A 92 -9.70 2.39 17.18
CA ALA A 92 -8.44 1.63 17.27
C ALA A 92 -8.67 0.12 17.29
N GLU A 93 -9.81 -0.32 17.84
CA GLU A 93 -10.24 -1.72 17.82
C GLU A 93 -10.57 -2.20 16.41
N GLY A 94 -11.39 -1.44 15.66
CA GLY A 94 -11.72 -1.77 14.27
C GLY A 94 -10.49 -1.78 13.36
N ARG A 95 -9.57 -0.81 13.53
CA ARG A 95 -8.30 -0.82 12.78
C ARG A 95 -7.48 -2.07 13.09
N ARG A 96 -7.42 -2.47 14.36
CA ARG A 96 -6.69 -3.68 14.75
C ARG A 96 -7.32 -4.93 14.14
N GLU A 97 -8.63 -5.11 14.28
CA GLU A 97 -9.33 -6.29 13.81
C GLU A 97 -9.34 -6.41 12.28
N PHE A 98 -9.82 -5.38 11.58
CA PHE A 98 -10.16 -5.49 10.15
C PHE A 98 -8.99 -5.19 9.22
N LEU A 99 -7.93 -4.57 9.72
CA LEU A 99 -6.73 -4.27 8.95
C LEU A 99 -5.52 -5.03 9.48
N LEU A 100 -5.12 -4.79 10.72
CA LEU A 100 -3.85 -5.32 11.24
C LEU A 100 -3.87 -6.84 11.46
N ASP A 101 -4.87 -7.36 12.16
CA ASP A 101 -4.95 -8.78 12.50
C ASP A 101 -5.19 -9.63 11.24
N ARG A 102 -6.02 -9.16 10.31
CA ARG A 102 -6.24 -9.81 9.00
C ARG A 102 -4.98 -9.79 8.12
N ALA A 103 -4.25 -8.68 8.07
CA ALA A 103 -2.97 -8.62 7.37
C ALA A 103 -1.93 -9.57 8.00
N ALA A 104 -1.89 -9.65 9.33
CA ALA A 104 -1.02 -10.58 10.05
C ALA A 104 -1.38 -12.05 9.80
N ALA A 105 -2.68 -12.35 9.61
CA ALA A 105 -3.19 -13.67 9.28
C ALA A 105 -2.98 -14.07 7.80
N GLY A 106 -2.41 -13.20 6.97
CA GLY A 106 -2.20 -13.48 5.55
C GLY A 106 -3.48 -13.38 4.71
N LEU A 107 -4.51 -12.70 5.20
CA LEU A 107 -5.72 -12.37 4.45
C LEU A 107 -5.53 -11.08 3.62
N GLY A 108 -4.28 -10.65 3.45
CA GLY A 108 -3.85 -9.50 2.65
C GLY A 108 -3.29 -9.93 1.30
N MET A 109 -2.25 -9.24 0.84
CA MET A 109 -1.62 -9.43 -0.46
C MET A 109 -0.89 -10.76 -0.66
N ASP A 110 -0.73 -11.13 -1.93
CA ASP A 110 0.03 -12.29 -2.36
C ASP A 110 1.51 -11.95 -2.37
N TRP A 111 2.17 -12.36 -1.29
CA TRP A 111 3.60 -12.16 -1.07
C TRP A 111 4.50 -13.01 -1.97
N SER A 112 3.93 -13.85 -2.84
CA SER A 112 4.67 -14.63 -3.83
C SER A 112 4.69 -14.01 -5.24
N SER A 113 3.82 -13.03 -5.51
CA SER A 113 3.66 -12.42 -6.83
C SER A 113 4.22 -11.00 -6.89
N THR A 114 5.32 -10.81 -7.60
CA THR A 114 5.88 -9.47 -7.88
C THR A 114 4.85 -8.53 -8.49
N SER A 115 3.98 -9.01 -9.39
CA SER A 115 2.94 -8.17 -10.00
C SER A 115 1.88 -7.72 -9.02
N ALA A 116 1.48 -8.58 -8.07
CA ALA A 116 0.55 -8.21 -7.01
C ALA A 116 1.20 -7.16 -6.09
N LEU A 117 2.46 -7.40 -5.70
CA LEU A 117 3.20 -6.51 -4.81
C LEU A 117 3.55 -5.15 -5.42
N MET A 118 3.67 -5.05 -6.75
CA MET A 118 3.82 -3.75 -7.41
C MET A 118 2.52 -2.93 -7.41
N GLY A 119 1.38 -3.57 -7.17
CA GLY A 119 0.08 -2.92 -6.96
C GLY A 119 -0.23 -2.59 -5.50
N THR A 120 0.63 -3.01 -4.56
CA THR A 120 0.48 -2.78 -3.12
C THR A 120 0.25 -1.32 -2.82
N ASP A 121 -0.80 -0.99 -2.07
CA ASP A 121 -1.10 0.37 -1.66
C ASP A 121 -1.56 0.47 -0.19
N ARG A 122 -1.42 -0.61 0.58
CA ARG A 122 -1.72 -0.66 2.02
C ARG A 122 -0.44 -0.66 2.85
N PRO A 123 -0.08 0.46 3.50
CA PRO A 123 1.16 0.57 4.25
C PRO A 123 1.30 -0.46 5.38
N GLU A 124 0.19 -0.78 6.07
CA GLU A 124 0.13 -1.74 7.17
C GLU A 124 0.46 -3.17 6.73
N GLU A 125 0.09 -3.56 5.52
CA GLU A 125 0.43 -4.87 5.00
C GLU A 125 1.93 -4.99 4.71
N VAL A 126 2.55 -3.92 4.21
CA VAL A 126 4.00 -3.83 4.04
C VAL A 126 4.72 -3.89 5.39
N ASP A 127 4.20 -3.22 6.43
CA ASP A 127 4.77 -3.33 7.77
C ASP A 127 4.75 -4.77 8.28
N ALA A 128 3.60 -5.45 8.15
CA ALA A 128 3.45 -6.83 8.58
C ALA A 128 4.40 -7.77 7.82
N ALA A 129 4.61 -7.55 6.52
CA ALA A 129 5.57 -8.32 5.75
C ALA A 129 7.03 -8.05 6.12
N LEU A 130 7.37 -6.79 6.41
CA LEU A 130 8.68 -6.42 6.95
C LEU A 130 8.92 -7.08 8.32
N ASP A 131 7.89 -7.14 9.18
CA ASP A 131 7.93 -7.82 10.49
C ASP A 131 8.15 -9.33 10.35
N ARG A 132 7.49 -9.97 9.37
CA ARG A 132 7.65 -11.41 9.09
C ARG A 132 8.95 -11.75 8.35
N GLY A 133 9.65 -10.74 7.80
CA GLY A 133 10.82 -10.96 6.96
C GLY A 133 10.47 -11.62 5.61
N GLU A 134 9.32 -11.26 5.03
CA GLU A 134 8.89 -11.80 3.74
C GLU A 134 9.94 -11.52 2.66
N PRO A 135 10.32 -12.52 1.83
CA PRO A 135 11.37 -12.36 0.82
C PRO A 135 11.14 -11.19 -0.14
N LEU A 136 9.88 -10.90 -0.46
CA LEU A 136 9.49 -9.85 -1.41
C LEU A 136 8.98 -8.56 -0.74
N ALA A 137 9.16 -8.39 0.57
CA ALA A 137 8.72 -7.16 1.27
C ALA A 137 9.33 -5.88 0.66
N GLY A 138 10.56 -5.94 0.16
CA GLY A 138 11.19 -4.82 -0.55
C GLY A 138 10.50 -4.45 -1.86
N VAL A 139 10.01 -5.45 -2.61
CA VAL A 139 9.23 -5.21 -3.84
C VAL A 139 7.90 -4.54 -3.51
N ALA A 140 7.22 -5.02 -2.48
CA ALA A 140 5.97 -4.41 -2.01
C ALA A 140 6.16 -2.97 -1.54
N LEU A 141 7.31 -2.66 -0.91
CA LEU A 141 7.67 -1.30 -0.54
C LEU A 141 7.86 -0.37 -1.76
N ILE A 142 8.38 -0.89 -2.87
CA ILE A 142 8.44 -0.15 -4.14
C ILE A 142 7.03 0.04 -4.69
N GLY A 143 6.20 -1.01 -4.70
CA GLY A 143 4.79 -0.91 -5.08
C GLY A 143 4.06 0.18 -4.30
N LEU A 144 4.18 0.14 -2.97
CA LEU A 144 3.63 1.16 -2.07
C LEU A 144 4.09 2.57 -2.43
N ALA A 145 5.38 2.77 -2.74
CA ALA A 145 5.91 4.07 -3.15
C ALA A 145 5.38 4.56 -4.50
N VAL A 146 4.89 3.66 -5.37
CA VAL A 146 4.38 3.99 -6.69
C VAL A 146 2.86 4.23 -6.68
N THR A 147 2.14 3.56 -5.79
CA THR A 147 0.66 3.53 -5.78
C THR A 147 0.05 4.36 -4.65
N HIS A 148 0.72 4.50 -3.50
CA HIS A 148 0.14 5.16 -2.34
C HIS A 148 0.06 6.68 -2.57
N PRO A 149 -1.10 7.32 -2.38
CA PRO A 149 -1.30 8.71 -2.74
C PRO A 149 -0.54 9.69 -1.84
N ASP A 150 -0.32 9.32 -0.57
CA ASP A 150 0.31 10.18 0.43
C ASP A 150 1.73 9.69 0.82
N PRO A 151 2.79 10.49 0.60
CA PRO A 151 4.15 10.11 1.00
C PRO A 151 4.32 9.90 2.52
N ALA A 152 3.47 10.48 3.38
CA ALA A 152 3.55 10.25 4.82
C ALA A 152 3.21 8.80 5.21
N GLY A 153 2.44 8.08 4.38
CA GLY A 153 2.20 6.65 4.50
C GLY A 153 3.39 5.79 4.04
N VAL A 154 4.34 6.33 3.27
CA VAL A 154 5.42 5.55 2.65
C VAL A 154 6.77 5.80 3.30
N LEU A 155 7.12 7.07 3.54
CA LEU A 155 8.45 7.49 3.98
C LEU A 155 8.94 6.84 5.30
N PRO A 156 8.10 6.65 6.34
CA PRO A 156 8.53 5.95 7.55
C PRO A 156 8.98 4.50 7.28
N ARG A 157 8.35 3.84 6.31
CA ARG A 157 8.62 2.44 5.93
C ARG A 157 9.88 2.32 5.10
N ILE A 158 10.11 3.29 4.22
CA ILE A 158 11.37 3.46 3.51
C ILE A 158 12.52 3.67 4.51
N ALA A 159 12.36 4.56 5.49
CA ALA A 159 13.38 4.78 6.52
C ALA A 159 13.66 3.49 7.31
N ARG A 160 12.61 2.77 7.74
CA ARG A 160 12.75 1.48 8.41
C ARG A 160 13.55 0.47 7.58
N ALA A 161 13.24 0.35 6.29
CA ALA A 161 13.91 -0.60 5.40
C ALA A 161 15.37 -0.19 5.06
N LEU A 162 15.65 1.12 4.94
CA LEU A 162 17.02 1.64 4.78
C LEU A 162 17.91 1.34 6.00
N ALA A 163 17.32 1.24 7.20
CA ALA A 163 18.04 0.94 8.44
C ALA A 163 18.33 -0.56 8.63
N ALA A 164 17.92 -1.44 7.71
CA ALA A 164 18.13 -2.88 7.82
C ALA A 164 19.57 -3.29 7.40
N GLU A 165 20.53 -3.11 8.31
CA GLU A 165 21.97 -3.34 8.06
C GLU A 165 22.29 -4.74 7.52
N ASP A 166 21.57 -5.77 7.99
CA ASP A 166 21.79 -7.18 7.61
C ASP A 166 20.99 -7.62 6.37
N ALA A 167 20.32 -6.69 5.67
CA ALA A 167 19.46 -6.99 4.53
C ALA A 167 19.77 -6.09 3.31
N PRO A 168 20.91 -6.30 2.61
CA PRO A 168 21.36 -5.42 1.53
C PRO A 168 20.37 -5.32 0.36
N GLU A 169 19.63 -6.39 0.06
CA GLU A 169 18.58 -6.37 -0.96
C GLU A 169 17.38 -5.51 -0.54
N LEU A 170 16.98 -5.57 0.73
CA LEU A 170 15.92 -4.71 1.26
C LEU A 170 16.34 -3.24 1.23
N VAL A 171 17.58 -2.93 1.61
CA VAL A 171 18.16 -1.57 1.53
C VAL A 171 18.19 -1.07 0.08
N HIS A 172 18.52 -1.94 -0.87
CA HIS A 172 18.46 -1.62 -2.30
C HIS A 172 17.03 -1.24 -2.73
N HIS A 173 16.05 -2.09 -2.41
CA HIS A 173 14.65 -1.80 -2.74
C HIS A 173 14.13 -0.54 -2.05
N ALA A 174 14.51 -0.28 -0.80
CA ALA A 174 14.15 0.95 -0.10
C ALA A 174 14.75 2.19 -0.77
N THR A 175 15.97 2.09 -1.30
CA THR A 175 16.60 3.16 -2.09
C THR A 175 15.82 3.43 -3.39
N VAL A 176 15.36 2.38 -4.08
CA VAL A 176 14.52 2.51 -5.27
C VAL A 176 13.16 3.12 -4.93
N ALA A 177 12.51 2.66 -3.86
CA ALA A 177 11.25 3.21 -3.36
C ALA A 177 11.36 4.70 -2.99
N LEU A 178 12.49 5.11 -2.39
CA LEU A 178 12.78 6.52 -2.10
C LEU A 178 12.88 7.36 -3.37
N ALA A 179 13.50 6.82 -4.41
CA ALA A 179 13.63 7.48 -5.71
C ALA A 179 12.25 7.70 -6.36
N HIS A 180 11.38 6.68 -6.33
CA HIS A 180 9.99 6.80 -6.76
C HIS A 180 9.19 7.81 -5.95
N THR A 181 9.30 7.77 -4.62
CA THR A 181 8.61 8.71 -3.73
C THR A 181 9.03 10.16 -4.04
N ALA A 182 10.33 10.40 -4.23
CA ALA A 182 10.86 11.70 -4.61
C ALA A 182 10.31 12.18 -5.96
N ARG A 183 10.27 11.29 -6.96
CA ARG A 183 9.75 11.60 -8.30
C ARG A 183 8.26 11.92 -8.30
N LEU A 184 7.45 11.15 -7.58
CA LEU A 184 5.99 11.25 -7.60
C LEU A 184 5.48 12.36 -6.69
N HIS A 185 6.07 12.52 -5.51
CA HIS A 185 5.56 13.44 -4.48
C HIS A 185 6.45 14.66 -4.26
N GLY A 186 7.65 14.71 -4.85
CA GLY A 186 8.56 15.86 -4.72
C GLY A 186 9.02 16.11 -3.27
N THR A 187 8.99 15.09 -2.43
CA THR A 187 9.30 15.20 -1.00
C THR A 187 10.18 14.05 -0.49
N VAL A 188 10.76 14.26 0.68
CA VAL A 188 11.57 13.29 1.41
C VAL A 188 11.61 13.66 2.88
N ASP A 189 11.65 12.66 3.75
CA ASP A 189 11.83 12.87 5.18
C ASP A 189 13.30 12.88 5.59
N ARG A 190 13.58 13.64 6.66
CA ARG A 190 14.93 13.78 7.21
C ARG A 190 15.55 12.44 7.60
N ALA A 191 14.76 11.52 8.17
CA ALA A 191 15.23 10.19 8.54
C ALA A 191 15.76 9.41 7.32
N CYS A 192 15.06 9.48 6.19
CA CYS A 192 15.51 8.87 4.94
C CYS A 192 16.80 9.51 4.44
N LEU A 193 16.95 10.84 4.52
CA LEU A 193 18.18 11.53 4.11
C LEU A 193 19.38 11.19 4.99
N ASP A 194 19.17 11.10 6.31
CA ASP A 194 20.22 10.77 7.27
C ASP A 194 20.70 9.32 7.06
N LEU A 195 19.79 8.36 6.88
CA LEU A 195 20.13 6.97 6.55
C LEU A 195 20.76 6.85 5.15
N LEU A 196 20.18 7.53 4.16
CA LEU A 196 20.69 7.50 2.80
C LEU A 196 22.14 7.96 2.81
N ARG A 197 22.51 9.02 3.56
CA ARG A 197 23.87 9.59 3.61
C ARG A 197 24.98 8.57 3.83
N ASP A 198 24.70 7.53 4.63
CA ASP A 198 25.69 6.52 5.00
C ASP A 198 25.83 5.41 3.95
N LEU A 199 24.93 5.38 2.94
CA LEU A 199 25.02 4.48 1.80
C LEU A 199 26.00 4.97 0.71
N PRO A 200 26.50 4.07 -0.15
CA PRO A 200 27.29 4.45 -1.32
C PRO A 200 26.56 5.49 -2.21
N ARG A 201 27.31 6.48 -2.69
CA ARG A 201 26.79 7.51 -3.61
C ARG A 201 26.57 6.99 -5.02
N GLY A 202 25.71 7.68 -5.76
CA GLY A 202 25.41 7.40 -7.17
C GLY A 202 24.25 6.43 -7.34
N SER A 203 23.38 6.34 -6.33
CA SER A 203 22.14 5.61 -6.43
C SER A 203 21.10 6.42 -7.22
N GLN A 204 20.09 5.74 -7.75
CA GLN A 204 18.95 6.40 -8.40
C GLN A 204 18.25 7.41 -7.47
N ALA A 205 18.23 7.15 -6.16
CA ALA A 205 17.69 8.07 -5.17
C ALA A 205 18.45 9.39 -5.14
N ASP A 206 19.79 9.39 -5.26
CA ASP A 206 20.58 10.63 -5.26
C ASP A 206 20.17 11.55 -6.42
N ASP A 207 19.94 10.97 -7.59
CA ASP A 207 19.58 11.70 -8.81
C ASP A 207 18.12 12.17 -8.77
N ASP A 208 17.19 11.30 -8.36
CA ASP A 208 15.76 11.65 -8.27
C ASP A 208 15.50 12.68 -7.16
N LEU A 209 16.12 12.53 -5.98
CA LEU A 209 16.02 13.54 -4.91
C LEU A 209 16.50 14.89 -5.42
N TRP A 210 17.62 14.93 -6.15
CA TRP A 210 18.14 16.17 -6.71
C TRP A 210 17.24 16.78 -7.78
N ALA A 211 16.64 15.95 -8.63
CA ALA A 211 15.81 16.39 -9.73
C ALA A 211 14.43 16.89 -9.29
N PHE A 212 13.80 16.22 -8.31
CA PHE A 212 12.38 16.39 -8.01
C PHE A 212 12.09 17.06 -6.65
N VAL A 213 12.97 16.91 -5.65
CA VAL A 213 12.74 17.56 -4.35
C VAL A 213 13.18 19.03 -4.39
N PRO A 214 12.41 19.97 -3.82
CA PRO A 214 12.83 21.36 -3.71
C PRO A 214 14.20 21.48 -3.06
N ARG A 215 15.14 22.11 -3.78
CA ARG A 215 16.55 22.32 -3.39
C ARG A 215 16.78 22.80 -1.95
N ARG A 216 15.87 23.63 -1.42
CA ARG A 216 15.91 24.15 -0.03
C ARG A 216 15.71 23.08 1.04
N HIS A 217 15.12 21.93 0.69
CA HIS A 217 14.93 20.78 1.59
C HIS A 217 16.06 19.76 1.45
N LEU A 218 16.97 19.94 0.49
CA LEU A 218 18.08 19.02 0.27
C LEU A 218 19.29 19.37 1.13
N PRO A 219 19.94 18.38 1.77
CA PRO A 219 21.07 18.62 2.65
C PRO A 219 22.34 18.94 1.85
N TRP A 220 23.21 19.75 2.44
CA TRP A 220 24.45 20.22 1.80
C TRP A 220 25.37 19.11 1.26
N TRP A 221 25.38 17.94 1.87
CA TRP A 221 26.20 16.82 1.38
C TRP A 221 25.75 16.36 -0.01
N LEU A 222 24.45 16.39 -0.31
CA LEU A 222 23.90 16.01 -1.61
C LEU A 222 24.24 17.06 -2.67
N TRP A 223 24.19 18.35 -2.29
CA TRP A 223 24.65 19.44 -3.15
C TRP A 223 26.12 19.29 -3.54
N ARG A 224 26.99 18.96 -2.57
CA ARG A 224 28.42 18.74 -2.82
C ARG A 224 28.68 17.59 -3.78
N TYR A 225 27.83 16.56 -3.75
CA TYR A 225 27.92 15.42 -4.65
C TYR A 225 27.42 15.75 -6.06
N GLN A 226 26.28 16.43 -6.19
CA GLN A 226 25.61 16.64 -7.49
C GLN A 226 26.11 17.84 -8.30
N LEU A 227 26.51 18.94 -7.64
CA LEU A 227 26.97 20.14 -8.35
C LEU A 227 28.13 19.87 -9.33
N PRO A 228 29.20 19.14 -8.96
CA PRO A 228 30.28 18.85 -9.90
C PRO A 228 29.82 17.98 -11.08
N ARG A 229 28.88 17.06 -10.88
CA ARG A 229 28.36 16.16 -11.93
C ARG A 229 27.64 16.94 -13.03
N ILE A 230 26.84 17.94 -12.63
CA ILE A 230 26.11 18.82 -13.56
C ILE A 230 27.05 19.72 -14.34
N LEU A 231 28.04 20.32 -13.66
CA LEU A 231 28.99 21.25 -14.29
C LEU A 231 29.95 20.54 -15.26
N THR A 232 30.19 19.24 -15.09
CA THR A 232 31.09 18.45 -15.93
C THR A 232 30.36 17.66 -17.03
N GLY A 233 29.04 17.74 -17.11
CA GLY A 233 28.24 17.05 -18.14
C GLY A 233 28.24 15.53 -18.04
N ARG A 234 28.72 14.94 -16.92
CA ARG A 234 28.63 13.50 -16.66
C ARG A 234 27.27 13.23 -16.02
N ARG A 235 26.32 12.74 -16.82
CA ARG A 235 25.12 12.04 -16.31
C ARG A 235 25.53 10.63 -15.93
#